data_AF-A0A5C3KBE5-F1
#
_entry.id   AF-A0A5C3KBE5-F1
#
_cell.length_a   1.000
_cell.length_b   1.000
_cell.length_c   1.000
_cell.angle_alpha   90.00
_cell.angle_beta   90.00
_cell.angle_gamma   90.00
#
_symmetry.space_group_name_H-M   'P 1'
#
loop_
_entity.id
_entity.type
_entity.pdbx_description
1 polymer ?
#
loop_
_entity_poly.entity_id
_entity_poly.type
_entity_poly.pdbx_seq_one_letter_code
_entity_poly.pdbx_strand_id
1 'polypeptide(L)'
;MLPERWLFQGLSSNATGEGTAGFQQFAKADALTTAKIPPKLTPAQAASVPVGLTTAYDGYIRRSRMAQGFSPIITTSSLKHEEFLKSLGATDVLDRSLSPDVIQAAVKRRIGDVPLKLVYDAIAVPETQHLVLPAAEQPEDNKTIIGAVALKTLPFHIKVLCELYTKLSGWLEDGSIKPNWVEKLPNGLSRIVEGLQRSEEDKVSGIKLVVLPLETVL
;
A
#
# COMPACT_ATOMS: atom_id res chain seq x y z
N MET A 1 15.53 3.53 29.79
CA MET A 1 15.30 2.67 28.62
C MET A 1 14.02 3.17 27.95
N LEU A 2 14.05 3.57 26.68
CA LEU A 2 12.81 3.90 25.97
C LEU A 2 11.97 2.61 25.83
N PRO A 3 10.64 2.66 25.97
CA PRO A 3 9.80 1.49 25.78
C PRO A 3 10.00 0.92 24.37
N GLU A 4 9.94 -0.40 24.24
CA GLU A 4 9.98 -1.03 22.93
C GLU A 4 8.81 -0.53 22.07
N ARG A 5 9.09 -0.24 20.80
CA ARG A 5 8.11 0.31 19.85
C ARG A 5 7.76 -0.76 18.83
N TRP A 6 6.46 -0.99 18.66
CA TRP A 6 5.92 -2.04 17.80
C TRP A 6 4.94 -1.43 16.80
N LEU A 7 4.92 -1.98 15.59
CA LEU A 7 3.93 -1.67 14.55
C LEU A 7 3.06 -2.91 14.29
N PHE A 8 1.79 -2.68 13.98
CA PHE A 8 0.82 -3.72 13.65
C PHE A 8 -0.28 -3.16 12.75
N GLN A 9 -1.05 -4.04 12.12
CA GLN A 9 -2.26 -3.67 11.36
C GLN A 9 -3.51 -3.81 12.24
N GLY A 10 -4.13 -2.67 12.58
CA GLY A 10 -5.45 -2.63 13.22
C GLY A 10 -6.60 -2.86 12.25
N LEU A 11 -7.78 -3.19 12.76
CA LEU A 11 -9.02 -3.24 11.98
C LEU A 11 -9.61 -1.84 11.76
N SER A 12 -10.45 -1.69 10.74
CA SER A 12 -11.15 -0.44 10.43
C SER A 12 -12.24 -0.09 11.46
N SER A 13 -12.76 -1.09 12.17
CA SER A 13 -13.78 -0.91 13.20
C SER A 13 -13.61 -1.93 14.33
N ASN A 14 -14.22 -1.66 15.48
CA ASN A 14 -14.28 -2.59 16.60
C ASN A 14 -15.51 -3.50 16.52
N ALA A 15 -15.87 -3.98 15.32
CA ALA A 15 -17.12 -4.72 15.10
C ALA A 15 -17.23 -6.01 15.94
N THR A 16 -16.11 -6.61 16.33
CA THR A 16 -16.07 -7.81 17.19
C THR A 16 -16.08 -7.48 18.69
N GLY A 17 -15.96 -6.20 19.07
CA GLY A 17 -15.82 -5.78 20.47
C GLY A 17 -14.46 -6.10 21.10
N GLU A 18 -13.52 -6.66 20.35
CA GLU A 18 -12.25 -7.15 20.89
C GLU A 18 -11.21 -6.06 21.17
N GLY A 19 -11.43 -4.84 20.68
CA GLY A 19 -10.54 -3.69 20.84
C GLY A 19 -9.38 -3.70 19.86
N THR A 20 -9.56 -4.19 18.63
CA THR A 20 -8.50 -4.36 17.62
C THR A 20 -8.44 -3.23 16.59
N ALA A 21 -9.28 -2.20 16.73
CA ALA A 21 -9.37 -1.07 15.80
C ALA A 21 -8.15 -0.13 15.89
N GLY A 22 -7.88 0.65 14.82
CA GLY A 22 -6.75 1.58 14.78
C GLY A 22 -6.97 2.94 15.46
N PHE A 23 -8.21 3.44 15.51
CA PHE A 23 -8.54 4.78 15.99
C PHE A 23 -8.87 4.84 17.48
N GLN A 24 -7.90 4.46 18.30
CA GLN A 24 -8.02 4.41 19.75
C GLN A 24 -6.64 4.56 20.41
N GLN A 25 -6.60 5.00 21.67
CA GLN A 25 -5.34 5.16 22.41
C GLN A 25 -4.66 3.81 22.70
N PHE A 26 -5.46 2.78 22.92
CA PHE A 26 -4.99 1.42 23.18
C PHE A 26 -5.71 0.46 22.25
N ALA A 27 -4.96 -0.48 21.66
CA ALA A 27 -5.49 -1.49 20.78
C ALA A 27 -4.83 -2.84 21.08
N LYS A 28 -5.61 -3.92 20.96
CA LYS A 28 -5.07 -5.27 21.00
C LYS A 28 -4.42 -5.58 19.65
N ALA A 29 -3.16 -5.97 19.71
CA ALA A 29 -2.41 -6.44 18.55
C ALA A 29 -2.29 -7.96 18.55
N ASP A 30 -2.25 -8.55 17.37
CA ASP A 30 -1.98 -9.98 17.18
C ASP A 30 -0.46 -10.17 17.03
N ALA A 31 0.12 -11.04 17.86
CA ALA A 31 1.56 -11.31 17.86
C ALA A 31 2.10 -11.83 16.52
N LEU A 32 1.26 -12.42 15.67
CA LEU A 32 1.65 -12.94 14.35
C LEU A 32 1.77 -11.84 13.30
N THR A 33 1.17 -10.67 13.54
CA THR A 33 1.14 -9.52 12.62
C THR A 33 1.68 -8.25 13.27
N THR A 34 2.66 -8.43 14.15
CA THR A 34 3.42 -7.35 14.79
C THR A 34 4.89 -7.42 14.40
N ALA A 35 5.53 -6.26 14.30
CA ALA A 35 6.95 -6.13 14.05
C ALA A 35 7.54 -5.01 14.91
N LYS A 36 8.84 -5.11 15.25
CA LYS A 36 9.54 -4.05 15.97
C LYS A 36 9.76 -2.86 15.04
N ILE A 37 9.66 -1.65 15.57
CA ILE A 37 9.99 -0.42 14.84
C ILE A 37 11.50 -0.19 14.97
N PRO A 38 12.27 -0.22 13.87
CA PRO A 38 13.69 0.18 13.85
C PRO A 38 13.95 1.49 14.60
N PRO A 39 15.05 1.61 15.36
CA PRO A 39 15.40 2.84 16.07
C PRO A 39 15.40 4.09 15.18
N LYS A 40 15.86 3.94 13.92
CA LYS A 40 15.94 5.01 12.92
C LYS A 40 14.59 5.52 12.40
N LEU A 41 13.49 4.80 12.64
CA LEU A 41 12.16 5.19 12.18
C LEU A 41 11.36 5.86 13.30
N THR A 42 10.60 6.89 12.91
CA THR A 42 9.60 7.50 13.78
C THR A 42 8.34 6.63 13.84
N PRO A 43 7.52 6.72 14.91
CA PRO A 43 6.23 6.05 14.96
C PRO A 43 5.32 6.42 13.78
N ALA A 44 5.37 7.69 13.34
CA ALA A 44 4.56 8.17 12.23
C ALA A 44 4.97 7.50 10.91
N GLN A 45 6.27 7.38 10.63
CA GLN A 45 6.78 6.63 9.48
C GLN A 45 6.37 5.16 9.55
N ALA A 46 6.58 4.50 10.70
CA ALA A 46 6.22 3.09 10.86
C ALA A 46 4.73 2.82 10.66
N ALA A 47 3.84 3.72 11.13
CA ALA A 47 2.39 3.60 10.96
C ALA A 47 1.94 3.65 9.49
N SER A 48 2.76 4.16 8.58
CA SER A 48 2.43 4.23 7.15
C SER A 48 2.60 2.91 6.39
N VAL A 49 3.18 1.89 7.03
CA VAL A 49 3.60 0.62 6.39
C VAL A 49 2.54 -0.47 6.39
N PRO A 50 1.87 -0.83 7.51
CA PRO A 50 1.19 -2.13 7.65
C PRO A 50 0.17 -2.44 6.55
N VAL A 51 -0.81 -1.55 6.34
CA VAL A 51 -1.88 -1.80 5.37
C VAL A 51 -1.36 -1.77 3.92
N GLY A 52 -0.45 -0.84 3.60
CA GLY A 52 0.12 -0.73 2.25
C GLY A 52 0.94 -1.97 1.90
N LEU A 53 1.74 -2.46 2.86
CA LEU A 53 2.54 -3.66 2.69
C LEU A 53 1.68 -4.91 2.55
N THR A 54 0.70 -5.13 3.43
CA THR A 54 -0.17 -6.32 3.37
C THR A 54 -0.95 -6.37 2.04
N THR A 55 -1.53 -5.24 1.61
CA THR A 55 -2.29 -5.17 0.35
C THR A 55 -1.39 -5.42 -0.87
N ALA A 56 -0.21 -4.79 -0.93
CA ALA A 56 0.75 -5.03 -1.99
C ALA A 56 1.29 -6.46 -1.94
N TYR A 57 1.49 -7.04 -0.76
CA TYR A 57 2.01 -8.38 -0.64
C TYR A 57 1.02 -9.42 -1.18
N ASP A 58 -0.25 -9.31 -0.80
CA ASP A 58 -1.30 -10.22 -1.27
C ASP A 58 -1.54 -10.09 -2.78
N GLY A 59 -1.69 -8.85 -3.26
CA GLY A 59 -1.98 -8.57 -4.67
C GLY A 59 -0.79 -8.72 -5.63
N TYR A 60 0.44 -8.51 -5.16
CA TYR A 60 1.65 -8.49 -5.99
C TYR A 60 2.68 -9.56 -5.55
N ILE A 61 3.16 -9.53 -4.31
CA ILE A 61 4.38 -10.26 -3.90
C ILE A 61 4.17 -11.78 -3.81
N ARG A 62 3.01 -12.25 -3.33
CA ARG A 62 2.71 -13.69 -3.17
C ARG A 62 2.82 -14.46 -4.49
N ARG A 63 2.47 -13.83 -5.61
CA ARG A 63 2.52 -14.45 -6.94
C ARG A 63 3.83 -14.18 -7.67
N SER A 64 4.49 -13.05 -7.38
CA SER A 64 5.63 -12.54 -8.15
C SER A 64 7.01 -12.96 -7.61
N ARG A 65 7.10 -13.52 -6.39
CA ARG A 65 8.37 -13.89 -5.71
C ARG A 65 9.33 -12.70 -5.51
N MET A 66 8.80 -11.61 -4.93
CA MET A 66 9.49 -10.34 -4.62
C MET A 66 9.96 -9.56 -5.85
N ALA A 67 10.02 -8.24 -5.72
CA ALA A 67 10.22 -7.24 -6.78
C ALA A 67 11.55 -7.34 -7.58
N GLN A 68 12.35 -8.38 -7.38
CA GLN A 68 13.58 -8.60 -8.14
C GLN A 68 13.25 -9.38 -9.41
N GLY A 69 13.36 -8.71 -10.56
CA GLY A 69 13.22 -9.32 -11.89
C GLY A 69 12.06 -8.80 -12.74
N PHE A 70 11.24 -7.88 -12.22
CA PHE A 70 10.24 -7.18 -13.03
C PHE A 70 10.87 -5.93 -13.63
N SER A 71 11.08 -5.95 -14.94
CA SER A 71 11.47 -4.79 -15.74
C SER A 71 10.85 -4.94 -17.13
N PRO A 72 10.29 -3.88 -17.71
CA PRO A 72 10.11 -2.54 -17.12
C PRO A 72 9.03 -2.51 -16.01
N ILE A 73 9.11 -1.51 -15.11
CA ILE A 73 8.07 -1.18 -14.13
C ILE A 73 7.42 0.12 -14.59
N ILE A 74 6.30 0.01 -15.29
CA ILE A 74 5.57 1.16 -15.83
C ILE A 74 4.44 1.53 -14.87
N THR A 75 4.36 2.80 -14.50
CA THR A 75 3.32 3.33 -13.60
C THR A 75 2.55 4.46 -14.27
N THR A 76 1.28 4.64 -13.89
CA THR A 76 0.49 5.83 -14.26
C THR A 76 0.29 6.69 -13.02
N SER A 77 0.62 7.98 -13.11
CA SER A 77 0.44 8.92 -11.99
C SER A 77 0.39 10.37 -12.47
N SER A 78 0.28 11.33 -11.55
CA SER A 78 0.57 12.73 -11.88
C SER A 78 2.08 12.93 -11.98
N LEU A 79 2.54 13.60 -13.03
CA LEU A 79 3.98 13.78 -13.30
C LEU A 79 4.75 14.50 -12.20
N LYS A 80 4.08 15.26 -11.32
CA LYS A 80 4.72 15.85 -10.13
C LYS A 80 5.32 14.81 -9.18
N HIS A 81 4.90 13.55 -9.26
CA HIS A 81 5.39 12.43 -8.45
C HIS A 81 6.43 11.56 -9.18
N GLU A 82 6.84 11.93 -10.40
CA GLU A 82 7.70 11.12 -11.25
C GLU A 82 9.05 10.78 -10.60
N GLU A 83 9.74 11.79 -10.05
CA GLU A 83 11.04 11.60 -9.40
C GLU A 83 10.92 10.63 -8.22
N PHE A 84 9.88 10.80 -7.41
CA PHE A 84 9.63 9.91 -6.27
C PHE A 84 9.36 8.48 -6.71
N LEU A 85 8.50 8.27 -7.70
CA LEU A 85 8.18 6.93 -8.22
C LEU A 85 9.41 6.26 -8.84
N LYS A 86 10.24 7.00 -9.57
CA LYS A 86 11.53 6.50 -10.07
C LYS A 86 12.47 6.11 -8.95
N SER A 87 12.51 6.86 -7.85
CA SER A 87 13.31 6.52 -6.66
C SER A 87 12.85 5.22 -5.96
N LEU A 88 11.60 4.79 -6.19
CA LEU A 88 11.04 3.53 -5.72
C LEU A 88 11.24 2.35 -6.69
N GLY A 89 11.78 2.61 -7.88
CA GLY A 89 12.07 1.59 -8.89
C GLY A 89 11.17 1.61 -10.13
N ALA A 90 10.25 2.56 -10.27
CA ALA A 90 9.53 2.72 -11.54
C ALA A 90 10.52 3.06 -12.67
N THR A 91 10.46 2.32 -13.77
CA THR A 91 11.29 2.60 -14.95
C THR A 91 10.67 3.70 -15.80
N ASP A 92 9.34 3.75 -15.85
CA ASP A 92 8.58 4.68 -16.66
C ASP A 92 7.36 5.19 -15.86
N VAL A 93 7.08 6.49 -15.96
CA VAL A 93 5.92 7.13 -15.33
C VAL A 93 5.14 7.83 -16.43
N LEU A 94 3.90 7.41 -16.64
CA LEU A 94 2.99 7.97 -17.63
C LEU A 94 1.98 8.88 -16.95
N ASP A 95 1.64 10.00 -17.59
CA ASP A 95 0.63 10.93 -17.06
C ASP A 95 -0.76 10.28 -17.10
N ARG A 96 -1.36 10.14 -15.91
CA ARG A 96 -2.69 9.54 -15.73
C ARG A 96 -3.83 10.35 -16.35
N SER A 97 -3.60 11.61 -16.73
CA SER A 97 -4.61 12.46 -17.39
C SER A 97 -4.75 12.19 -18.88
N LEU A 98 -3.83 11.43 -19.47
CA LEU A 98 -3.88 11.02 -20.87
C LEU A 98 -5.01 10.02 -21.11
N SER A 99 -5.50 9.94 -22.35
CA SER A 99 -6.52 8.96 -22.70
C SER A 99 -6.00 7.53 -22.60
N PRO A 100 -6.88 6.53 -22.35
CA PRO A 100 -6.48 5.13 -22.28
C PRO A 100 -5.68 4.65 -23.49
N ASP A 101 -6.10 5.03 -24.72
CA ASP A 101 -5.41 4.66 -25.96
C ASP A 101 -3.96 5.16 -26.02
N VAL A 102 -3.73 6.39 -25.55
CA VAL A 102 -2.38 6.99 -25.53
C VAL A 102 -1.49 6.26 -24.54
N ILE A 103 -2.01 5.94 -23.35
CA ILE A 103 -1.27 5.18 -22.33
C ILE A 103 -0.97 3.77 -22.84
N GLN A 104 -1.96 3.08 -23.42
CA GLN A 104 -1.78 1.73 -23.97
C GLN A 104 -0.76 1.71 -25.13
N ALA A 105 -0.80 2.69 -26.03
CA ALA A 105 0.19 2.84 -27.09
C ALA A 105 1.60 3.08 -26.52
N ALA A 106 1.73 3.88 -25.46
CA ALA A 106 3.02 4.11 -24.79
C ALA A 106 3.55 2.83 -24.11
N VAL A 107 2.69 2.08 -23.44
CA VAL A 107 3.04 0.77 -22.84
C VAL A 107 3.47 -0.21 -23.94
N LYS A 108 2.69 -0.36 -25.02
CA LYS A 108 3.01 -1.25 -26.14
C LYS A 108 4.34 -0.89 -26.80
N ARG A 109 4.62 0.40 -27.00
CA ARG A 109 5.91 0.87 -27.52
C ARG A 109 7.07 0.54 -26.58
N ARG A 110 6.83 0.55 -25.27
CA ARG A 110 7.87 0.28 -24.25
C ARG A 110 8.20 -1.21 -24.14
N ILE A 111 7.20 -2.08 -24.19
CA ILE A 111 7.37 -3.53 -24.00
C ILE A 111 7.48 -4.31 -25.32
N GLY A 112 7.10 -3.71 -26.46
CA GLY A 112 7.07 -4.39 -27.75
C GLY A 112 6.09 -5.57 -27.72
N ASP A 113 6.57 -6.73 -28.16
CA ASP A 113 5.81 -7.99 -28.16
C ASP A 113 5.93 -8.78 -26.84
N VAL A 114 6.60 -8.22 -25.82
CA VAL A 114 6.72 -8.88 -24.51
C VAL A 114 5.33 -8.92 -23.85
N PRO A 115 4.83 -10.11 -23.45
CA PRO A 115 3.52 -10.22 -22.84
C PRO A 115 3.50 -9.55 -21.47
N LEU A 116 2.45 -8.77 -21.22
CA LEU A 116 2.20 -8.13 -19.94
C LEU A 116 1.78 -9.20 -18.92
N LYS A 117 2.73 -9.61 -18.08
CA LYS A 117 2.55 -10.71 -17.11
C LYS A 117 1.70 -10.32 -15.90
N LEU A 118 1.70 -9.04 -15.54
CA LEU A 118 1.07 -8.55 -14.33
C LEU A 118 0.63 -7.10 -14.52
N VAL A 119 -0.60 -6.81 -14.10
CA VAL A 119 -1.11 -5.46 -13.96
C VAL A 119 -1.72 -5.33 -12.58
N TYR A 120 -1.40 -4.23 -11.91
CA TYR A 120 -1.92 -3.92 -10.58
C TYR A 120 -2.71 -2.61 -10.66
N ASP A 121 -4.03 -2.72 -10.69
CA ASP A 121 -4.92 -1.55 -10.65
C ASP A 121 -5.13 -1.12 -9.19
N ALA A 122 -4.48 -0.01 -8.82
CA ALA A 122 -4.54 0.55 -7.48
C ALA A 122 -5.73 1.51 -7.25
N ILE A 123 -6.51 1.82 -8.30
CA ILE A 123 -7.64 2.76 -8.26
C ILE A 123 -8.97 2.03 -8.36
N ALA A 124 -9.03 1.00 -9.21
CA ALA A 124 -10.16 0.09 -9.37
C ALA A 124 -11.50 0.78 -9.72
N VAL A 125 -11.45 1.79 -10.58
CA VAL A 125 -12.63 2.44 -11.19
C VAL A 125 -12.80 1.99 -12.64
N PRO A 126 -14.00 2.11 -13.24
CA PRO A 126 -14.24 1.63 -14.60
C PRO A 126 -13.22 2.12 -15.63
N GLU A 127 -12.78 3.37 -15.52
CA GLU A 127 -11.80 3.99 -16.40
C GLU A 127 -10.42 3.32 -16.29
N THR A 128 -9.96 3.01 -15.07
CA THR A 128 -8.67 2.34 -14.88
C THR A 128 -8.74 0.86 -15.20
N GLN A 129 -9.89 0.22 -14.97
CA GLN A 129 -10.14 -1.15 -15.36
C GLN A 129 -10.13 -1.33 -16.88
N HIS A 130 -10.74 -0.40 -17.62
CA HIS A 130 -10.72 -0.39 -19.08
C HIS A 130 -9.31 -0.17 -19.64
N LEU A 131 -8.50 0.66 -18.97
CA LEU A 131 -7.10 0.86 -19.33
C LEU A 131 -6.30 -0.45 -19.24
N VAL A 132 -6.50 -1.24 -18.17
CA VAL A 132 -5.73 -2.47 -17.92
C VAL A 132 -6.29 -3.71 -18.64
N LEU A 133 -7.58 -3.68 -19.01
CA LEU A 133 -8.28 -4.74 -19.71
C LEU A 133 -9.07 -4.15 -20.90
N PRO A 134 -8.41 -3.79 -22.02
CA PRO A 134 -9.10 -3.26 -23.20
C PRO A 134 -10.12 -4.23 -23.84
N ALA A 135 -10.19 -5.48 -23.38
CA ALA A 135 -11.20 -6.48 -23.75
C ALA A 135 -11.86 -7.06 -22.49
N ALA A 136 -12.62 -6.24 -21.77
CA ALA A 136 -13.33 -6.63 -20.54
C ALA A 136 -14.64 -7.41 -20.79
N GLU A 137 -14.82 -8.06 -21.94
CA GLU A 137 -15.93 -9.00 -22.11
C GLU A 137 -15.53 -10.46 -21.87
N GLN A 138 -14.27 -10.86 -22.13
CA GLN A 138 -13.75 -12.16 -21.67
C GLN A 138 -12.24 -12.07 -21.41
N PRO A 139 -11.75 -12.48 -20.23
CA PRO A 139 -10.32 -12.74 -20.09
C PRO A 139 -9.94 -13.80 -21.14
N GLU A 140 -8.90 -13.54 -21.93
CA GLU A 140 -8.23 -14.62 -22.67
C GLU A 140 -7.93 -15.75 -21.68
N ASP A 141 -8.00 -17.02 -22.12
CA ASP A 141 -7.89 -18.25 -21.28
C ASP A 141 -6.71 -18.25 -20.27
N ASN A 142 -5.72 -17.38 -20.46
CA ASN A 142 -4.50 -17.28 -19.64
C ASN A 142 -4.47 -16.08 -18.67
N LYS A 143 -5.52 -15.27 -18.53
CA LYS A 143 -5.57 -14.10 -17.62
C LYS A 143 -6.48 -14.35 -16.42
N THR A 144 -5.99 -14.06 -15.22
CA THR A 144 -6.77 -14.18 -13.97
C THR A 144 -6.93 -12.81 -13.33
N ILE A 145 -8.17 -12.40 -13.06
CA ILE A 145 -8.47 -11.22 -12.26
C ILE A 145 -8.53 -11.64 -10.80
N ILE A 146 -7.80 -10.93 -9.94
CA ILE A 146 -7.74 -11.19 -8.50
C ILE A 146 -8.11 -9.91 -7.77
N GLY A 147 -9.20 -9.94 -7.01
CA GLY A 147 -9.48 -8.88 -6.04
C GLY A 147 -8.51 -8.98 -4.87
N ALA A 148 -7.75 -7.92 -4.61
CA ALA A 148 -6.88 -7.86 -3.44
C ALA A 148 -7.73 -7.70 -2.17
N VAL A 149 -7.62 -8.63 -1.22
CA VAL A 149 -8.38 -8.60 0.03
C VAL A 149 -7.41 -8.67 1.20
N ALA A 150 -7.06 -7.53 1.78
CA ALA A 150 -6.06 -7.47 2.86
C ALA A 150 -6.62 -7.80 4.27
N LEU A 151 -7.57 -8.75 4.38
CA LEU A 151 -8.14 -9.19 5.65
C LEU A 151 -7.25 -10.26 6.31
N LYS A 152 -6.59 -9.88 7.41
CA LYS A 152 -5.65 -10.75 8.14
C LYS A 152 -6.29 -12.00 8.78
N THR A 153 -7.61 -12.00 8.95
CA THR A 153 -8.36 -13.09 9.60
C THR A 153 -8.66 -14.27 8.69
N LEU A 154 -8.43 -14.13 7.38
CA LEU A 154 -8.69 -15.21 6.43
C LEU A 154 -7.59 -16.29 6.54
N PRO A 155 -7.94 -17.59 6.69
CA PRO A 155 -6.96 -18.64 6.97
C PRO A 155 -5.79 -18.73 5.98
N PHE A 156 -6.05 -18.42 4.70
CA PHE A 156 -5.03 -18.44 3.65
C PHE A 156 -4.05 -17.25 3.70
N HIS A 157 -4.36 -16.18 4.46
CA HIS A 157 -3.44 -15.07 4.71
C HIS A 157 -2.55 -15.30 5.93
N ILE A 158 -3.02 -16.02 6.94
CA ILE A 158 -2.33 -16.14 8.24
C ILE A 158 -0.86 -16.56 8.05
N LYS A 159 -0.61 -17.66 7.35
CA LYS A 159 0.76 -18.17 7.13
C LYS A 159 1.64 -17.14 6.40
N VAL A 160 1.09 -16.54 5.35
CA VAL A 160 1.79 -15.58 4.50
C VAL A 160 2.16 -14.31 5.28
N LEU A 161 1.22 -13.80 6.10
CA LEU A 161 1.45 -12.63 6.93
C LEU A 161 2.43 -12.93 8.06
N CYS A 162 2.42 -14.12 8.65
CA CYS A 162 3.42 -14.52 9.63
C CYS A 162 4.85 -14.45 9.05
N GLU A 163 5.04 -15.02 7.86
CA GLU A 163 6.35 -15.01 7.18
C GLU A 163 6.79 -13.59 6.82
N LEU A 164 5.85 -12.74 6.39
CA LEU A 164 6.07 -11.33 6.08
C LEU A 164 6.52 -10.53 7.30
N TYR A 165 5.75 -10.58 8.40
CA TYR A 165 6.00 -9.79 9.60
C TYR A 165 7.26 -10.23 10.35
N THR A 166 7.64 -11.50 10.25
CA THR A 166 8.91 -12.02 10.79
C THR A 166 10.12 -11.32 10.16
N LYS A 167 10.05 -10.95 8.88
CA LYS A 167 11.14 -10.29 8.14
C LYS A 167 11.04 -8.77 8.13
N LEU A 168 9.85 -8.23 8.39
CA LEU A 168 9.55 -6.81 8.21
C LEU A 168 10.48 -5.87 8.98
N SER A 169 10.80 -6.19 10.25
CA SER A 169 11.71 -5.35 11.05
C SER A 169 13.07 -5.21 10.37
N GLY A 170 13.61 -6.31 9.82
CA GLY A 170 14.87 -6.32 9.08
C GLY A 170 14.80 -5.51 7.79
N TRP A 171 13.74 -5.68 7.00
CA TRP A 171 13.55 -4.93 5.74
C TRP A 171 13.36 -3.43 5.94
N LEU A 172 12.80 -3.01 7.07
CA LEU A 172 12.74 -1.60 7.44
C LEU A 172 14.12 -1.09 7.90
N GLU A 173 14.90 -1.92 8.59
CA GLU A 173 16.26 -1.60 9.05
C GLU A 173 17.28 -1.52 7.91
N ASP A 174 17.18 -2.37 6.89
CA ASP A 174 18.08 -2.33 5.71
C ASP A 174 17.56 -1.40 4.60
N GLY A 175 16.29 -1.00 4.66
CA GLY A 175 15.66 -0.08 3.69
C GLY A 175 15.13 -0.76 2.43
N SER A 176 15.06 -2.09 2.40
CA SER A 176 14.39 -2.87 1.34
C SER A 176 12.90 -2.54 1.27
N ILE A 177 12.28 -2.23 2.41
CA ILE A 177 10.96 -1.62 2.50
C ILE A 177 11.11 -0.25 3.13
N LYS A 178 10.59 0.78 2.45
CA LYS A 178 10.60 2.16 2.94
C LYS A 178 9.18 2.58 3.32
N PRO A 179 9.01 3.29 4.44
CA PRO A 179 7.78 4.01 4.75
C PRO A 179 7.36 4.94 3.60
N ASN A 180 6.05 5.18 3.49
CA ASN A 180 5.56 6.25 2.63
C ASN A 180 5.99 7.61 3.19
N TRP A 181 5.91 8.66 2.36
CA TRP A 181 5.95 10.02 2.89
C TRP A 181 4.75 10.26 3.81
N VAL A 182 5.00 10.91 4.94
CA VAL A 182 4.00 11.07 5.99
C VAL A 182 3.79 12.54 6.28
N GLU A 183 2.53 12.94 6.34
CA GLU A 183 2.10 14.14 7.04
C GLU A 183 1.51 13.72 8.38
N LYS A 184 2.20 14.05 9.48
CA LYS A 184 1.68 13.82 10.82
C LYS A 184 0.73 14.96 11.18
N LEU A 185 -0.55 14.66 11.37
CA LEU A 185 -1.53 15.62 11.83
C LEU A 185 -1.36 15.90 13.34
N PRO A 186 -1.57 17.15 13.81
CA PRO A 186 -1.45 17.50 15.23
C PRO A 186 -2.62 16.92 16.04
N ASN A 187 -2.56 16.99 17.38
CA ASN A 187 -3.68 16.71 18.28
C ASN A 187 -4.28 15.29 18.20
N GLY A 188 -3.50 14.31 17.71
CA GLY A 188 -3.87 12.89 17.77
C GLY A 188 -5.24 12.55 17.16
N LEU A 189 -6.06 11.82 17.91
CA LEU A 189 -7.33 11.27 17.44
C LEU A 189 -8.33 12.33 16.98
N SER A 190 -8.24 13.56 17.51
CA SER A 190 -9.15 14.66 17.18
C SER A 190 -9.08 15.11 15.72
N ARG A 191 -8.02 14.73 14.97
CA ARG A 191 -7.87 15.06 13.53
C ARG A 191 -8.29 13.95 12.58
N ILE A 192 -8.79 12.82 13.08
CA ILE A 192 -9.18 11.70 12.22
C ILE A 192 -10.27 12.10 11.22
N VAL A 193 -11.34 12.74 11.69
CA VAL A 193 -12.47 13.13 10.83
C VAL A 193 -12.02 14.10 9.73
N GLU A 194 -11.28 15.15 10.11
CA GLU A 194 -10.71 16.12 9.17
C GLU A 194 -9.74 15.46 8.16
N GLY A 195 -8.88 14.56 8.62
CA GLY A 195 -7.95 13.83 7.76
C GLY A 195 -8.66 12.90 6.78
N LEU A 196 -9.72 12.21 7.22
CA LEU A 196 -10.55 11.38 6.35
C LEU A 196 -11.28 12.23 5.31
N GLN A 197 -11.85 13.38 5.70
CA GLN A 197 -12.48 14.30 4.78
C GLN A 197 -11.50 14.80 3.71
N ARG A 198 -10.28 15.18 4.10
CA ARG A 198 -9.23 15.55 3.12
C ARG A 198 -8.93 14.42 2.13
N SER A 199 -8.93 13.17 2.59
CA SER A 199 -8.71 12.01 1.73
C SER A 199 -9.89 11.77 0.78
N GLU A 200 -11.12 11.96 1.25
CA GLU A 200 -12.35 11.82 0.46
C GLU A 200 -12.46 12.90 -0.62
N GLU A 201 -12.06 14.14 -0.31
CA GLU A 201 -12.07 15.28 -1.21
C GLU A 201 -10.87 15.31 -2.21
N ASP A 202 -10.12 14.21 -2.34
CA ASP A 202 -8.91 14.09 -3.19
C ASP A 202 -7.83 15.17 -2.90
N LYS A 203 -7.77 15.66 -1.65
CA LYS A 203 -6.79 16.67 -1.20
C LYS A 203 -5.48 16.08 -0.67
N VAL A 204 -5.30 14.76 -0.78
CA VAL A 204 -4.12 14.04 -0.31
C VAL A 204 -3.42 13.41 -1.50
N SER A 205 -2.16 13.78 -1.76
CA SER A 205 -1.45 13.37 -2.97
C SER A 205 -0.02 12.95 -2.67
N GLY A 206 0.28 11.66 -2.85
CA GLY A 206 1.63 11.11 -2.66
C GLY A 206 2.12 11.07 -1.20
N ILE A 207 1.20 11.21 -0.24
CA ILE A 207 1.51 11.22 1.20
C ILE A 207 0.49 10.36 1.97
N LYS A 208 0.90 9.87 3.13
CA LYS A 208 0.04 9.20 4.11
C LYS A 208 -0.23 10.15 5.27
N LEU A 209 -1.50 10.43 5.53
CA LEU A 209 -1.89 11.14 6.75
C LEU A 209 -1.77 10.20 7.95
N VAL A 210 -1.15 10.68 9.03
CA VAL A 210 -0.95 9.90 10.25
C VAL A 210 -1.29 10.73 11.48
N VAL A 211 -2.02 10.14 12.42
CA VAL A 211 -2.23 10.67 13.76
C VAL A 211 -1.48 9.81 14.76
N LEU A 212 -0.99 10.41 15.85
CA LEU A 212 -0.45 9.67 16.99
C LEU A 212 -1.45 9.74 18.14
N PRO A 213 -2.13 8.63 18.50
CA PRO A 213 -3.23 8.67 19.48
C PRO A 213 -2.88 9.24 20.84
N LEU A 214 -1.63 9.08 21.29
CA LEU A 214 -1.14 9.59 22.57
C LEU A 214 -0.88 11.11 22.55
N GLU A 215 -0.95 11.77 21.40
CA GLU A 215 -0.90 13.24 21.28
C GLU A 215 -2.30 13.88 21.37
N THR A 216 -3.34 13.09 21.68
CA THR A 216 -4.70 13.60 21.89
C THR A 216 -4.75 14.37 23.20
N VAL A 217 -5.06 15.67 23.11
CA VAL A 217 -5.37 16.49 24.29
C VAL A 217 -6.87 16.34 24.56
N LEU A 218 -7.21 15.92 25.78
CA LEU A 218 -8.58 15.83 26.27
C LEU A 218 -9.08 17.20 26.76
#